data_AF-A0A1B6MJ94-F1
#
_entry.id   AF-A0A1B6MJ94-F1
#
_cell.length_a   1.000
_cell.length_b   1.000
_cell.length_c   1.000
_cell.angle_alpha   90.00
_cell.angle_beta   90.00
_cell.angle_gamma   90.00
#
_symmetry.space_group_name_H-M   'P 1'
#
loop_
_entity.id
_entity.type
_entity.pdbx_description
1 polymer ?
#
loop_
_entity_poly.entity_id
_entity_poly.type
_entity_poly.pdbx_seq_one_letter_code
_entity_poly.pdbx_strand_id
1 'polypeptide(L)'
;NADCNEHLSCIQLKCQNPCEGTCIGNATCEVRHHTAYCACKPGHSLNPLTGCQQVEPSNSYWTSGIYNDGHWQWLSSGKELMEYTAWGSYQPNDLKDSNICLDAHHQKNNKLLWFDDNCLLEYYPVCEYFV
;
A
#
# COMPACT_ATOMS: atom_id res chain seq x y z
N ASN A 1 22.88 12.05 -8.70
CA ASN A 1 21.47 12.24 -8.24
C ASN A 1 21.28 13.57 -7.55
N ALA A 2 22.16 14.00 -6.64
CA ALA A 2 22.03 15.29 -5.94
C ALA A 2 22.01 16.54 -6.84
N ASP A 3 22.53 16.46 -8.07
CA ASP A 3 22.53 17.59 -9.03
C ASP A 3 21.18 17.81 -9.71
N CYS A 4 20.22 16.88 -9.56
CA CYS A 4 18.89 16.99 -10.11
C CYS A 4 17.92 17.54 -9.06
N ASN A 5 16.87 18.25 -9.50
CA ASN A 5 15.77 18.64 -8.60
C ASN A 5 15.16 17.42 -7.89
N GLU A 6 14.53 17.62 -6.73
CA GLU A 6 13.99 16.55 -5.88
C GLU A 6 13.04 15.58 -6.61
N HIS A 7 12.29 16.08 -7.60
CA HIS A 7 11.34 15.31 -8.40
C HIS A 7 11.96 14.64 -9.65
N LEU A 8 13.28 14.70 -9.82
CA LEU A 8 13.99 14.15 -10.98
C LEU A 8 15.12 13.21 -10.54
N SER A 9 15.56 12.34 -11.43
CA SER A 9 16.67 11.40 -11.19
C SER A 9 17.71 11.53 -12.30
N CYS A 10 18.98 11.27 -11.97
CA CYS A 10 20.02 11.21 -12.99
C CYS A 10 19.95 9.86 -13.70
N ILE A 11 19.35 9.85 -14.90
CA ILE A 11 19.21 8.68 -15.75
C ILE A 11 20.04 8.93 -17.01
N GLN A 12 21.06 8.11 -17.23
CA GLN A 12 22.00 8.24 -18.36
C GLN A 12 22.60 9.66 -18.47
N LEU A 13 23.09 10.19 -17.33
CA LEU A 13 23.71 11.52 -17.21
C LEU A 13 22.76 12.71 -17.52
N LYS A 14 21.45 12.49 -17.52
CA LYS A 14 20.44 13.55 -17.68
C LYS A 14 19.43 13.49 -16.54
N CYS A 15 19.00 14.65 -16.06
CA CYS A 15 17.90 14.73 -15.10
C CYS A 15 16.58 14.45 -15.81
N GLN A 16 15.95 13.34 -15.47
CA GLN A 16 14.71 12.86 -16.08
C GLN A 16 13.73 12.45 -14.98
N ASN A 17 12.44 12.45 -15.30
CA ASN A 17 11.43 11.98 -14.36
C ASN A 17 11.49 10.45 -14.27
N PRO A 18 11.86 9.86 -13.11
CA PRO A 18 11.96 8.40 -12.99
C PRO A 18 10.60 7.69 -13.08
N CYS A 19 9.47 8.40 -12.94
CA CYS A 19 8.14 7.82 -13.07
C CYS A 19 7.75 7.50 -14.51
N GLU A 20 8.36 8.16 -15.50
CA GLU A 20 8.01 7.95 -16.91
C GLU A 20 8.35 6.52 -17.33
N GLY A 21 7.31 5.71 -17.56
CA GLY A 21 7.44 4.31 -18.02
C GLY A 21 7.76 3.29 -16.92
N THR A 22 7.83 3.68 -15.65
CA THR A 22 8.20 2.76 -14.55
C THR A 22 6.99 2.05 -13.94
N CYS A 23 5.92 2.78 -13.61
CA CYS A 23 4.71 2.19 -13.04
C CYS A 23 3.69 1.87 -14.13
N ILE A 24 3.04 0.70 -14.04
CA ILE A 24 2.19 0.17 -15.10
C ILE A 24 0.81 -0.16 -14.53
N GLY A 25 -0.25 0.13 -15.31
CA GLY A 25 -1.61 -0.40 -15.13
C GLY A 25 -2.26 -0.12 -13.76
N ASN A 26 -3.12 0.90 -13.67
CA ASN A 26 -3.81 1.28 -12.43
C ASN A 26 -2.90 1.51 -11.21
N ALA A 27 -1.62 1.80 -11.45
CA ALA A 27 -0.67 2.25 -10.44
C ALA A 27 -0.57 3.79 -10.42
N THR A 28 -0.19 4.33 -9.28
CA THR A 28 0.29 5.70 -9.09
C THR A 28 1.81 5.69 -8.96
N CYS A 29 2.44 6.82 -9.28
CA CYS A 29 3.88 7.00 -9.13
C CYS A 29 4.18 8.27 -8.34
N GLU A 30 5.07 8.15 -7.37
CA GLU A 30 5.66 9.28 -6.67
C GLU A 30 7.19 9.23 -6.76
N VAL A 31 7.83 10.39 -6.84
CA VAL A 31 9.29 10.47 -6.76
C VAL A 31 9.70 10.68 -5.31
N ARG A 32 10.35 9.68 -4.71
CA ARG A 32 10.88 9.73 -3.33
C ARG A 32 12.39 9.60 -3.39
N HIS A 33 13.12 10.61 -2.91
CA HIS A 33 14.59 10.66 -2.93
C HIS A 33 15.18 10.29 -4.30
N HIS A 34 14.72 10.96 -5.37
CA HIS A 34 15.15 10.69 -6.74
C HIS A 34 14.93 9.22 -7.20
N THR A 35 13.90 8.55 -6.68
CA THR A 35 13.53 7.18 -7.05
C THR A 35 12.04 7.12 -7.32
N ALA A 36 11.63 6.42 -8.38
CA ALA A 36 10.21 6.17 -8.62
C ALA A 36 9.68 5.15 -7.62
N TYR A 37 8.62 5.53 -6.93
CA TYR A 37 7.86 4.69 -6.02
C TYR A 37 6.50 4.42 -6.63
N CYS A 38 6.21 3.15 -6.90
CA CYS A 38 4.96 2.72 -7.52
C CYS A 38 4.05 2.06 -6.48
N ALA A 39 2.78 2.45 -6.49
CA ALA A 39 1.76 1.87 -5.62
C ALA A 39 0.46 1.67 -6.39
N CYS A 40 -0.31 0.64 -6.05
CA CYS A 40 -1.62 0.43 -6.69
C CYS A 40 -2.62 1.49 -6.21
N LYS A 41 -3.50 1.94 -7.13
CA LYS A 41 -4.61 2.82 -6.76
C LYS A 41 -5.54 2.12 -5.76
N PRO A 42 -6.30 2.87 -4.94
CA PRO A 42 -7.30 2.29 -4.02
C PRO A 42 -8.20 1.25 -4.72
N GLY A 43 -8.50 0.16 -4.01
CA GLY A 43 -9.27 -0.97 -4.54
C GLY A 43 -8.55 -1.81 -5.61
N HIS A 44 -7.24 -1.63 -5.79
CA HIS A 44 -6.41 -2.47 -6.65
C HIS A 44 -5.20 -3.01 -5.87
N SER A 45 -4.76 -4.23 -6.20
CA SER A 45 -3.59 -4.86 -5.57
C SER A 45 -2.71 -5.58 -6.59
N LEU A 46 -1.74 -6.36 -6.08
CA LEU A 46 -0.65 -7.05 -6.80
C LEU A 46 0.56 -6.16 -7.08
N ASN A 47 1.07 -6.17 -8.31
CA ASN A 47 2.39 -5.64 -8.63
C ASN A 47 2.26 -4.37 -9.49
N PRO A 48 2.57 -3.18 -8.94
CA PRO A 48 2.42 -1.91 -9.65
C PRO A 48 3.47 -1.67 -10.76
N LEU A 49 4.49 -2.54 -10.86
CA LEU A 49 5.47 -2.53 -11.95
C LEU A 49 5.02 -3.36 -13.16
N THR A 50 4.09 -4.30 -12.96
CA THR A 50 3.58 -5.16 -14.04
C THR A 50 2.10 -4.96 -14.33
N GLY A 51 1.40 -4.16 -13.52
CA GLY A 51 -0.03 -3.92 -13.63
C GLY A 51 -0.78 -4.37 -12.38
N CYS A 52 -1.51 -3.45 -11.76
CA CYS A 52 -2.43 -3.72 -10.66
C CYS A 52 -3.72 -4.36 -11.16
N GLN A 53 -4.32 -5.21 -10.33
CA GLN A 53 -5.62 -5.84 -10.59
C GLN A 53 -6.66 -5.35 -9.58
N GLN A 54 -7.91 -5.22 -10.04
CA GLN A 54 -9.01 -4.85 -9.17
C GLN A 54 -9.19 -5.91 -8.07
N VAL A 55 -9.36 -5.46 -6.83
CA VAL A 55 -9.67 -6.32 -5.70
C VAL A 55 -11.19 -6.48 -5.62
N GLU A 56 -11.64 -7.73 -5.51
CA GLU A 56 -13.06 -8.03 -5.29
C GLU A 56 -13.45 -7.69 -3.84
N PRO A 57 -14.42 -6.78 -3.61
CA PRO A 57 -14.82 -6.39 -2.26
C PRO A 57 -15.33 -7.58 -1.42
N SER A 58 -15.92 -8.58 -2.07
CA SER A 58 -16.40 -9.80 -1.40
C SER A 58 -15.30 -10.68 -0.81
N ASN A 59 -14.05 -10.48 -1.22
CA ASN A 59 -12.88 -11.22 -0.73
C ASN A 59 -11.99 -10.41 0.21
N SER A 60 -12.45 -9.22 0.60
CA SER A 60 -11.69 -8.26 1.40
C SER A 60 -12.37 -8.01 2.73
N TYR A 61 -11.56 -7.93 3.77
CA TYR A 61 -12.02 -7.80 5.14
C TYR A 61 -11.31 -6.66 5.86
N TRP A 62 -12.08 -5.78 6.48
CA TRP A 62 -11.51 -4.81 7.40
C TRP A 62 -11.07 -5.51 8.69
N THR A 63 -9.85 -5.18 9.13
CA THR A 63 -9.33 -5.53 10.44
C THR A 63 -9.37 -4.30 11.36
N SER A 64 -8.97 -4.46 12.63
CA SER A 64 -8.85 -3.33 13.57
C SER A 64 -7.50 -2.59 13.48
N GLY A 65 -6.66 -2.92 12.48
CA GLY A 65 -5.35 -2.29 12.30
C GLY A 65 -5.48 -0.90 11.68
N ILE A 66 -4.74 0.07 12.23
CA ILE A 66 -4.74 1.45 11.76
C ILE A 66 -3.33 2.03 11.81
N TYR A 67 -2.98 2.87 10.84
CA TYR A 67 -1.79 3.71 10.91
C TYR A 67 -2.12 5.02 11.61
N ASN A 68 -1.50 5.27 12.75
CA ASN A 68 -1.70 6.49 13.51
C ASN A 68 -0.43 6.86 14.27
N ASP A 69 -0.13 8.15 14.37
CA ASP A 69 1.06 8.68 15.05
C ASP A 69 2.39 8.03 14.60
N GLY A 70 2.51 7.80 13.28
CA GLY A 70 3.76 7.31 12.67
C GLY A 70 3.98 5.80 12.73
N HIS A 71 3.03 5.02 13.28
CA HIS A 71 3.16 3.57 13.41
C HIS A 71 1.81 2.85 13.20
N TRP A 72 1.88 1.56 12.84
CA TRP A 72 0.71 0.70 12.75
C TRP A 72 0.35 0.14 14.13
N GLN A 73 -0.90 0.27 14.54
CA GLN A 73 -1.41 -0.24 15.82
C GLN A 73 -2.79 -0.88 15.70
N TRP A 74 -3.13 -1.75 16.66
CA TRP A 74 -4.46 -2.33 16.78
C TRP A 74 -5.38 -1.41 17.57
N LEU A 75 -6.50 -0.97 17.00
CA LEU A 75 -7.51 -0.19 17.73
C LEU A 75 -8.06 -0.91 18.97
N SER A 76 -8.09 -2.25 18.97
CA SER A 76 -8.59 -3.04 20.10
C SER A 76 -7.70 -2.98 21.35
N SER A 77 -6.39 -2.79 21.19
CA SER A 77 -5.44 -2.87 22.30
C SER A 77 -4.47 -1.68 22.42
N GLY A 78 -4.36 -0.84 21.39
CA GLY A 78 -3.35 0.21 21.26
C GLY A 78 -1.93 -0.32 21.08
N LYS A 79 -1.74 -1.63 20.89
CA LYS A 79 -0.43 -2.23 20.69
C LYS A 79 0.02 -2.08 19.24
N GLU A 80 1.32 -1.81 19.06
CA GLU A 80 1.96 -1.75 17.75
C GLU A 80 1.96 -3.11 17.04
N LEU A 81 1.83 -3.10 15.72
CA LEU A 81 1.86 -4.30 14.85
C LEU A 81 3.31 -4.84 14.67
N MET A 82 4.01 -5.11 15.77
CA MET A 82 5.42 -5.55 15.76
C MET A 82 5.61 -7.06 15.96
N GLU A 83 4.61 -7.76 16.50
CA GLU A 83 4.74 -9.19 16.84
C GLU A 83 4.51 -10.12 15.62
N TYR A 84 3.64 -9.73 14.69
CA TYR A 84 3.34 -10.47 13.46
C TYR A 84 2.82 -9.53 12.38
N THR A 85 3.33 -9.68 11.15
CA THR A 85 2.81 -8.96 9.99
C THR A 85 2.64 -9.88 8.79
N ALA A 86 1.56 -9.70 8.06
CA ALA A 86 1.25 -10.48 6.84
C ALA A 86 1.12 -9.61 5.59
N TRP A 87 1.93 -8.54 5.48
CA TRP A 87 1.89 -7.60 4.36
C TRP A 87 1.97 -8.29 2.99
N GLY A 88 1.13 -7.81 2.08
CA GLY A 88 1.21 -8.14 0.67
C GLY A 88 2.48 -7.61 0.01
N SER A 89 2.74 -8.08 -1.20
CA SER A 89 3.83 -7.52 -2.01
C SER A 89 3.61 -6.02 -2.24
N TYR A 90 4.67 -5.22 -2.08
CA TYR A 90 4.61 -3.75 -2.19
C TYR A 90 3.70 -3.09 -1.16
N GLN A 91 3.59 -3.65 0.06
CA GLN A 91 2.80 -3.10 1.16
C GLN A 91 3.64 -3.01 2.46
N PRO A 92 3.31 -2.09 3.39
CA PRO A 92 2.38 -0.98 3.18
C PRO A 92 2.97 0.02 2.19
N ASN A 93 2.15 0.57 1.29
CA ASN A 93 2.60 1.48 0.24
C ASN A 93 2.46 2.96 0.59
N ASP A 94 1.77 3.29 1.69
CA ASP A 94 1.75 4.61 2.32
C ASP A 94 1.53 5.73 1.29
N LEU A 95 0.47 5.55 0.50
CA LEU A 95 -0.09 6.59 -0.36
C LEU A 95 -0.73 7.64 0.56
N LYS A 96 -0.09 8.80 0.65
CA LYS A 96 -0.37 9.90 1.61
C LYS A 96 -1.82 10.04 2.08
N ASP A 97 -1.97 10.23 3.39
CA ASP A 97 -3.09 10.78 4.17
C ASP A 97 -4.48 10.12 4.06
N SER A 98 -4.72 9.17 3.15
CA SER A 98 -6.02 8.45 3.08
C SER A 98 -5.94 6.95 3.31
N ASN A 99 -4.78 6.33 3.16
CA ASN A 99 -4.61 4.87 3.24
C ASN A 99 -4.07 4.45 4.60
N ILE A 100 -4.86 4.66 5.65
CA ILE A 100 -4.46 4.36 7.03
C ILE A 100 -5.17 3.13 7.62
N CYS A 101 -6.11 2.53 6.89
CA CYS A 101 -6.86 1.37 7.37
C CYS A 101 -6.26 0.07 6.84
N LEU A 102 -6.17 -0.93 7.73
CA LEU A 102 -5.66 -2.26 7.40
C LEU A 102 -6.78 -3.16 6.91
N ASP A 103 -6.78 -3.48 5.61
CA ASP A 103 -7.58 -4.58 5.07
C ASP A 103 -6.75 -5.86 4.94
N ALA A 104 -7.46 -6.97 4.90
CA ALA A 104 -6.92 -8.27 4.59
C ALA A 104 -7.76 -8.92 3.49
N HIS A 105 -7.12 -9.32 2.39
CA HIS A 105 -7.80 -10.00 1.29
C HIS A 105 -7.00 -11.18 0.74
N HIS A 106 -7.72 -12.14 0.15
CA HIS A 106 -7.11 -13.34 -0.41
C HIS A 106 -6.40 -13.04 -1.73
N GLN A 107 -5.13 -13.43 -1.84
CA GLN A 107 -4.45 -13.50 -3.13
C GLN A 107 -4.65 -14.85 -3.83
N LYS A 108 -4.18 -14.97 -5.09
CA LYS A 108 -4.38 -16.14 -5.97
C LYS A 108 -3.99 -17.50 -5.36
N ASN A 109 -3.14 -17.52 -4.34
CA ASN A 109 -2.71 -18.73 -3.64
C ASN A 109 -3.52 -19.03 -2.35
N ASN A 110 -4.70 -18.41 -2.20
CA ASN A 110 -5.57 -18.52 -1.02
C ASN A 110 -4.90 -18.07 0.29
N LYS A 111 -3.84 -17.26 0.18
CA LYS A 111 -3.18 -16.64 1.33
C LYS A 111 -3.85 -15.31 1.62
N LEU A 112 -4.27 -15.12 2.87
CA LEU A 112 -4.74 -13.84 3.37
C LEU A 112 -3.53 -12.94 3.64
N LEU A 113 -3.46 -11.80 2.95
CA LEU A 113 -2.37 -10.84 3.07
C LEU A 113 -2.95 -9.46 3.41
N TRP A 114 -2.12 -8.63 4.05
CA TRP A 114 -2.49 -7.32 4.55
C TRP A 114 -2.12 -6.21 3.58
N PHE A 115 -2.98 -5.20 3.49
CA PHE A 115 -2.84 -4.03 2.63
C PHE A 115 -3.30 -2.79 3.39
N ASP A 116 -2.64 -1.67 3.14
CA ASP A 116 -3.13 -0.36 3.55
C ASP A 116 -4.02 0.20 2.44
N ASP A 117 -5.26 0.50 2.78
CA ASP A 117 -6.22 1.04 1.82
C ASP A 117 -7.04 2.18 2.42
N ASN A 118 -7.76 2.85 1.54
CA ASN A 118 -8.57 3.99 1.88
C ASN A 118 -9.72 3.54 2.80
N CYS A 119 -9.78 4.11 4.00
CA CYS A 119 -10.80 3.81 5.00
C CYS A 119 -12.24 4.04 4.52
N LEU A 120 -12.44 4.79 3.43
CA LEU A 120 -13.75 5.04 2.82
C LEU A 120 -14.23 3.91 1.89
N LEU A 121 -13.42 2.87 1.65
CA LEU A 121 -13.83 1.71 0.87
C LEU A 121 -14.78 0.78 1.66
N GLU A 122 -15.70 0.16 0.94
CA GLU A 122 -16.72 -0.72 1.52
C GLU A 122 -16.26 -2.19 1.48
N TYR A 123 -15.74 -2.68 2.61
CA TYR A 123 -15.38 -4.08 2.84
C TYR A 123 -16.10 -4.64 4.07
N TYR A 124 -16.12 -5.97 4.21
CA TYR A 124 -16.73 -6.64 5.36
C TYR A 124 -15.84 -6.54 6.60
N PRO A 125 -16.32 -6.06 7.75
CA PRO A 125 -15.51 -6.06 8.96
C PRO A 125 -15.41 -7.46 9.56
N VAL A 126 -14.22 -7.82 10.05
CA VAL A 126 -14.00 -9.00 10.90
C VAL A 126 -13.87 -8.54 12.35
N CYS A 127 -14.73 -9.08 13.20
CA CYS A 127 -14.75 -8.77 14.63
C CYS A 127 -14.20 -9.93 15.46
N GLU A 128 -13.35 -9.62 16.44
CA GLU A 128 -12.91 -10.55 17.47
C GLU A 128 -13.64 -10.28 18.80
N TYR A 129 -13.86 -11.31 19.60
CA TYR A 129 -14.40 -11.18 20.95
C TYR A 129 -13.77 -12.22 21.87
N PHE A 130 -13.72 -11.91 23.16
CA PHE A 130 -13.20 -12.81 24.18
C PHE A 130 -14.34 -13.65 24.77
N VAL A 131 -14.11 -14.96 24.92
CA VAL A 131 -15.03 -15.93 25.54
C VAL A 131 -14.64 -16.14 27.00
#